data_AF-A0A2N5KIU7-F1
#
_entry.id   AF-A0A2N5KIU7-F1
#
_cell.length_a   1.000
_cell.length_b   1.000
_cell.length_c   1.000
_cell.angle_alpha   90.00
_cell.angle_beta   90.00
_cell.angle_gamma   90.00
#
_symmetry.space_group_name_H-M   'P 1'
#
loop_
_entity.id
_entity.type
_entity.pdbx_description
1 polymer ?
#
loop_
_entity_poly.entity_id
_entity_poly.type
_entity_poly.pdbx_seq_one_letter_code
_entity_poly.pdbx_strand_id
1 'polypeptide(L)'
;MSEPADYTYLTLPPGVSLRSCIGLVVAGLAARARIGVGGLEEAVELLESRHSDDAATRYRFSLVEDRLLAEVEEQRETAGVPGGGNGGGGSRWQTVVELVS
;
A
#
# COMPACT_ATOMS: atom_id res chain seq x y z
N MET A 1 22.34 -6.51 0.64
CA MET A 1 21.02 -6.40 1.26
C MET A 1 20.59 -4.96 1.05
N SER A 2 19.78 -4.68 0.03
CA SER A 2 19.42 -3.29 -0.29
C SER A 2 18.64 -2.69 0.88
N GLU A 3 19.15 -1.59 1.41
CA GLU A 3 18.56 -0.84 2.51
C GLU A 3 17.12 -0.40 2.16
N PRO A 4 16.21 -0.30 3.14
CA PRO A 4 14.81 -0.01 2.88
C PRO A 4 14.67 1.31 2.12
N ALA A 5 14.10 1.18 0.92
CA ALA A 5 13.66 2.27 0.08
C ALA A 5 12.81 3.27 0.87
N ASP A 6 12.97 4.55 0.60
CA ASP A 6 12.18 5.63 1.19
C ASP A 6 10.68 5.31 0.97
N TYR A 7 9.95 5.09 2.07
CA TYR A 7 8.56 4.66 2.03
C TYR A 7 7.62 5.85 2.20
N THR A 8 6.66 5.98 1.28
CA THR A 8 5.49 6.85 1.46
C THR A 8 4.36 6.02 2.05
N TYR A 9 3.72 6.49 3.12
CA TYR A 9 2.63 5.79 3.79
C TYR A 9 1.30 6.50 3.59
N LEU A 10 0.23 5.73 3.42
CA LEU A 10 -1.16 6.22 3.35
C LEU A 10 -2.04 5.32 4.22
N THR A 11 -2.79 5.91 5.15
CA THR A 11 -3.79 5.18 5.96
C THR A 11 -5.17 5.70 5.62
N LEU A 12 -6.09 4.81 5.27
CA LEU A 12 -7.45 5.15 4.84
C LEU A 12 -8.49 4.56 5.80
N PRO A 13 -9.48 5.33 6.26
CA PRO A 13 -10.58 4.82 7.07
C PRO A 13 -11.54 3.96 6.24
N PRO A 14 -12.32 3.06 6.88
CA PRO A 14 -13.29 2.20 6.19
C PRO A 14 -14.46 3.00 5.59
N GLY A 15 -15.10 2.44 4.55
CA GLY A 15 -16.40 2.90 4.05
C GLY A 15 -16.40 4.21 3.26
N VAL A 16 -15.25 4.64 2.73
CA VAL A 16 -15.11 5.84 1.88
C VAL A 16 -14.87 5.42 0.43
N SER A 17 -15.28 6.20 -0.58
CA SER A 17 -14.93 5.93 -1.99
C SER A 17 -13.52 6.45 -2.31
N LEU A 18 -12.60 5.55 -2.69
CA LEU A 18 -11.14 5.74 -2.48
C LEU A 18 -10.33 5.91 -3.77
N ARG A 19 -10.94 5.67 -4.92
CA ARG A 19 -10.33 5.76 -6.26
C ARG A 19 -9.52 7.04 -6.43
N SER A 20 -9.96 8.17 -5.85
CA SER A 20 -9.26 9.45 -5.93
C SER A 20 -7.99 9.53 -5.07
N CYS A 21 -7.99 9.03 -3.83
CA CYS A 21 -6.83 9.18 -2.93
C CYS A 21 -5.67 8.28 -3.33
N ILE A 22 -5.95 7.01 -3.60
CA ILE A 22 -4.94 6.04 -4.02
C ILE A 22 -4.42 6.43 -5.42
N GLY A 23 -5.33 6.77 -6.34
CA GLY A 23 -4.96 7.20 -7.69
C GLY A 23 -4.03 8.40 -7.72
N LEU A 24 -4.26 9.42 -6.88
CA LEU A 24 -3.37 10.59 -6.79
C LEU A 24 -1.96 10.23 -6.30
N VAL A 25 -1.86 9.35 -5.31
CA VAL A 25 -0.55 8.91 -4.78
C VAL A 25 0.20 8.09 -5.81
N VAL A 26 -0.45 7.08 -6.40
CA VAL A 26 0.19 6.22 -7.42
C VAL A 26 0.57 7.03 -8.65
N ALA A 27 -0.28 7.93 -9.14
CA ALA A 27 0.03 8.81 -10.26
C ALA A 27 1.22 9.73 -9.97
N GLY A 28 1.25 10.36 -8.79
CA GLY A 28 2.33 11.24 -8.37
C GLY A 28 3.68 10.51 -8.26
N LEU A 29 3.67 9.29 -7.71
CA LEU A 29 4.86 8.46 -7.59
C LEU A 29 5.34 7.93 -8.95
N ALA A 30 4.43 7.43 -9.79
CA ALA A 30 4.75 6.98 -11.14
C ALA A 30 5.35 8.12 -11.98
N ALA A 31 4.79 9.33 -11.88
CA ALA A 31 5.33 10.52 -12.55
C ALA A 31 6.75 10.87 -12.07
N ARG A 32 7.00 10.80 -10.75
CA ARG A 32 8.35 11.01 -10.18
C ARG A 32 9.36 9.95 -10.67
N ALA A 33 8.91 8.72 -10.85
CA ALA A 33 9.72 7.61 -11.34
C ALA A 33 9.82 7.55 -12.87
N ARG A 34 9.15 8.45 -13.60
CA ARG A 34 9.07 8.47 -15.08
C ARG A 34 8.49 7.18 -15.68
N ILE A 35 7.67 6.46 -14.91
CA ILE A 35 6.98 5.25 -15.35
C ILE A 35 5.76 5.62 -16.21
N GLY A 36 5.55 4.90 -17.31
CA GLY A 36 4.38 5.10 -18.18
C GLY A 36 3.06 4.79 -17.46
N VAL A 37 2.00 5.54 -17.78
CA VAL A 37 0.69 5.45 -17.11
C VAL A 37 -0.21 4.31 -17.62
N GLY A 38 0.29 3.42 -18.49
CA GLY A 38 -0.49 2.43 -19.23
C GLY A 38 -1.19 1.34 -18.40
N GLY A 39 -0.92 1.24 -17.09
CA GLY A 39 -1.58 0.31 -16.17
C GLY A 39 -2.03 0.98 -14.86
N LEU A 40 -2.10 2.32 -14.83
CA LEU A 40 -2.41 3.06 -13.61
C LEU A 40 -3.81 2.78 -13.08
N GLU A 41 -4.81 2.69 -13.98
CA GLU A 41 -6.20 2.41 -13.58
C GLU A 41 -6.33 1.02 -12.96
N GLU A 42 -5.76 -0.01 -13.59
CA GLU A 42 -5.73 -1.38 -13.08
C GLU A 42 -5.00 -1.48 -11.74
N ALA A 43 -3.88 -0.78 -11.59
CA ALA A 43 -3.16 -0.70 -10.32
C ALA A 43 -4.00 -0.10 -9.19
N VAL A 44 -4.76 0.95 -9.48
CA VAL A 44 -5.66 1.58 -8.50
C VAL A 44 -6.78 0.62 -8.12
N GLU A 45 -7.37 -0.08 -9.09
CA GLU A 45 -8.42 -1.08 -8.84
C GLU A 45 -7.92 -2.25 -7.98
N LEU A 46 -6.71 -2.75 -8.24
CA LEU A 46 -6.10 -3.80 -7.42
C LEU A 46 -5.87 -3.36 -5.97
N LEU A 47 -5.41 -2.13 -5.75
CA LEU A 47 -5.23 -1.58 -4.39
C LEU A 47 -6.56 -1.31 -3.69
N GLU A 48 -7.58 -0.86 -4.43
CA GLU A 48 -8.93 -0.65 -3.93
C GLU A 48 -9.58 -1.97 -3.50
N SER A 49 -9.36 -3.07 -4.24
CA SER A 49 -9.85 -4.41 -3.87
C SER A 49 -9.34 -4.92 -2.52
N ARG A 50 -8.27 -4.30 -1.97
CA ARG A 50 -7.70 -4.63 -0.66
C ARG A 50 -8.10 -3.65 0.44
N HIS A 51 -8.91 -2.65 0.12
CA HIS A 51 -9.48 -1.78 1.13
C HIS A 51 -10.47 -2.56 1.99
N SER A 52 -10.44 -2.32 3.30
CA SER A 52 -11.34 -2.94 4.25
C SER A 52 -12.49 -2.01 4.55
N ASP A 53 -13.71 -2.52 4.44
CA ASP A 53 -14.93 -1.80 4.83
C ASP A 53 -15.16 -1.81 6.35
N ASP A 54 -14.37 -2.59 7.10
CA ASP A 54 -14.55 -2.80 8.54
C ASP A 54 -13.46 -2.11 9.39
N ALA A 55 -12.27 -1.87 8.84
CA ALA A 55 -11.14 -1.29 9.56
C ALA A 55 -10.22 -0.47 8.66
N ALA A 56 -9.42 0.42 9.26
CA ALA A 56 -8.50 1.26 8.50
C ALA A 56 -7.45 0.41 7.75
N THR A 57 -7.26 0.70 6.46
CA THR A 57 -6.26 0.04 5.62
C THR A 57 -5.01 0.89 5.53
N ARG A 58 -3.84 0.28 5.75
CA ARG A 58 -2.55 0.93 5.55
C ARG A 58 -1.90 0.47 4.26
N TYR A 59 -1.46 1.44 3.49
CA TYR A 59 -0.69 1.29 2.27
C TYR A 59 0.71 1.86 2.50
N ARG A 60 1.71 1.23 1.88
CA ARG A 60 3.03 1.83 1.72
C ARG A 60 3.47 1.74 0.26
N PHE A 61 4.25 2.70 -0.15
CA PHE A 61 4.76 2.81 -1.50
C PHE A 61 6.27 3.05 -1.45
N SER A 62 7.01 2.43 -2.35
CA SER A 62 8.45 2.65 -2.49
C SER A 62 8.85 2.75 -3.95
N LEU A 63 9.86 3.58 -4.20
CA LEU A 63 10.55 3.62 -5.48
C LEU A 63 11.84 2.82 -5.36
N VAL A 64 11.96 1.77 -6.16
CA VAL A 64 13.13 0.89 -6.19
C VAL A 64 13.63 0.83 -7.62
N GLU A 65 14.81 1.41 -7.85
CA GLU A 65 15.37 1.56 -9.20
C GLU A 65 14.38 2.30 -10.12
N ASP A 66 13.81 1.61 -11.10
CA ASP A 66 12.83 2.13 -12.07
C ASP A 66 11.42 1.57 -11.84
N ARG A 67 11.10 1.21 -10.59
CA ARG A 67 9.85 0.55 -10.23
C ARG A 67 9.14 1.25 -9.08
N LEU A 68 7.82 1.26 -9.15
CA LEU A 68 6.95 1.63 -8.04
C LEU A 68 6.34 0.36 -7.46
N LEU A 69 6.63 0.10 -6.19
CA LEU A 69 5.97 -0.94 -5.40
C LEU A 69 4.88 -0.32 -4.55
N ALA A 70 3.70 -0.93 -4.55
CA ALA A 70 2.64 -0.62 -3.61
C ALA A 70 2.26 -1.87 -2.82
N GLU A 71 2.25 -1.72 -1.51
CA GLU A 71 2.02 -2.80 -0.56
C GLU A 71 0.91 -2.42 0.41
N VAL A 72 0.16 -3.41 0.85
CA VAL A 72 -0.93 -3.27 1.83
C VAL A 72 -0.56 -4.04 3.08
N GLU A 73 -0.81 -3.44 4.24
CA GLU A 73 -0.67 -4.11 5.53
C GLU A 73 -1.73 -5.21 5.65
N GLU A 74 -1.30 -6.45 5.91
CA GLU A 74 -2.22 -7.54 6.21
C GLU A 74 -2.93 -7.25 7.54
N GLN A 75 -4.25 -7.01 7.48
CA GLN A 75 -5.06 -6.90 8.69
C GLN A 75 -5.11 -8.27 9.36
N ARG A 76 -4.47 -8.41 10.53
CA ARG A 76 -4.69 -9.57 11.39
C ARG A 76 -6.11 -9.43 11.94
N GLU A 77 -7.00 -10.35 11.57
CA GLU A 77 -8.28 -10.53 12.26
C GLU A 77 -8.00 -10.66 13.75
N THR A 78 -8.22 -9.58 14.52
CA THR A 78 -8.10 -9.61 15.97
C THR A 78 -9.29 -10.36 16.55
N ALA A 79 -9.29 -11.69 16.41
CA ALA A 79 -10.03 -12.57 17.29
C ALA A 79 -9.39 -12.46 18.68
N GLY A 80 -10.16 -11.98 19.64
CA GLY A 80 -9.68 -11.40 20.88
C GLY A 80 -8.76 -12.28 21.73
N VAL A 81 -7.71 -11.66 22.26
CA VAL A 81 -7.07 -11.99 23.54
C VAL A 81 -6.35 -10.74 24.08
N PRO A 82 -6.67 -10.25 25.28
CA PRO A 82 -5.81 -9.29 25.97
C PRO A 82 -4.74 -10.08 26.72
N GLY A 83 -3.51 -10.09 26.18
CA GLY A 83 -2.38 -10.80 26.80
C GLY A 83 -1.07 -10.23 26.28
N GLY A 84 -0.26 -9.68 27.17
CA GLY A 84 0.91 -8.85 26.86
C GLY A 84 2.11 -9.60 26.29
N GLY A 85 3.06 -8.81 25.77
CA GLY A 85 4.36 -9.29 25.32
C GLY A 85 5.05 -8.27 24.43
N ASN A 86 6.03 -7.56 24.98
CA ASN A 86 6.84 -6.56 24.28
C ASN A 86 7.81 -7.26 23.29
N GLY A 87 7.77 -6.90 22.01
CA GLY A 87 8.83 -7.20 21.03
C GLY A 87 8.38 -7.86 19.72
N GLY A 88 8.35 -7.07 18.63
CA GLY A 88 8.52 -7.60 17.27
C GLY A 88 7.29 -8.13 16.53
N GLY A 89 6.08 -7.63 16.81
CA GLY A 89 4.91 -7.88 15.97
C GLY A 89 4.97 -7.10 14.66
N GLY A 90 5.94 -7.40 13.79
CA GLY A 90 6.09 -6.72 12.51
C GLY A 90 4.81 -6.87 11.68
N SER A 91 4.20 -5.75 11.32
CA SER A 91 3.15 -5.69 10.31
C SER A 91 3.65 -6.41 9.06
N ARG A 92 2.90 -7.43 8.61
CA ARG A 92 3.23 -8.14 7.38
C ARG A 92 2.64 -7.35 6.22
N TRP A 93 3.50 -7.01 5.27
CA TRP A 93 3.14 -6.24 4.09
C TRP A 93 3.05 -7.18 2.90
N GLN A 94 1.99 -7.01 2.11
CA GLN A 94 1.80 -7.75 0.87
C GLN A 94 1.94 -6.79 -0.31
N THR A 95 2.85 -7.09 -1.24
CA THR A 95 2.90 -6.42 -2.55
C THR A 95 1.63 -6.72 -3.34
N VAL A 96 0.95 -5.66 -3.74
CA VAL A 96 -0.30 -5.72 -4.53
C VAL A 96 -0.04 -5.22 -5.94
N VAL A 97 0.78 -4.19 -6.10
CA VAL A 97 1.13 -3.60 -7.39
C VAL A 97 2.65 -3.46 -7.50
N GLU A 98 3.16 -3.80 -8.68
CA GLU A 98 4.49 -3.42 -9.16
C GLU A 98 4.32 -2.75 -10.51
N LEU A 99 4.60 -1.45 -10.61
CA LEU A 99 4.68 -0.74 -11.88
C LEU A 99 6.14 -0.63 -12.30
N VAL A 100 6.39 -0.85 -13.58
CA VAL A 100 7.71 -0.81 -14.20
C VAL A 100 7.68 0.07 -15.44
N SER A 101 8.81 0.73 -15.75
CA SER A 101 8.96 1.56 -16.96
C SER A 101 9.01 0.75 -18.25
#